data_AF-A0A8T3S7H2-F1
#
_entry.id   AF-A0A8T3S7H2-F1
#
_cell.length_a   1.000
_cell.length_b   1.000
_cell.length_c   1.000
_cell.angle_alpha   90.00
_cell.angle_beta   90.00
_cell.angle_gamma   90.00
#
_symmetry.space_group_name_H-M   'P 1'
#
loop_
_entity.id
_entity.type
_entity.pdbx_description
1 polymer ?
#
loop_
_entity_poly.entity_id
_entity_poly.type
_entity_poly.pdbx_seq_one_letter_code
_entity_poly.pdbx_strand_id
1 'polypeptide(L)'
;MTMSSSDFLDQWFETDPLKATMAASGIIGTFLGVRSPGTAYVLLHHYMGEIDGAFRAWGIPRGGTGGVSESIASAARAHGATIRTEAPVARINVRHGRATGVTLESGEEIEAKVVLSSADAHQTFLRMLEPETLDPTFTDEVRRYRFRGSSGKVNLALDGLPDFTCLPGPGEHLRGAISFSPGIDYMENAYIDAKEGRFSRRPYTDVIIPTLVDPSMAPPGKHVMSCFVQYAPYHLADGSWDDAQRETFGDAVIDVIAERAPNIRDLIVGRQVLTPLDIEQTFSLTEGNIFQGELSLEQLFFNRPVPGHARFRTPIRDLWLCGSAVHPGGGIMGAPGRIAALQVLRSRRLAA
;
A
#
# COMPACT_ATOMS: atom_id res chain seq x y z
N MET A 1 12.15 15.77 8.75
CA MET A 1 13.18 15.83 7.69
C MET A 1 12.50 16.24 6.40
N THR A 2 12.81 17.42 5.89
CA THR A 2 12.24 17.99 4.65
C THR A 2 13.10 17.70 3.42
N MET A 3 14.32 17.18 3.60
CA MET A 3 15.23 16.81 2.51
C MET A 3 14.69 15.65 1.66
N SER A 4 15.25 15.53 0.46
CA SER A 4 15.02 14.36 -0.39
C SER A 4 15.80 13.15 0.10
N SER A 5 15.38 11.95 -0.28
CA SER A 5 16.10 10.71 0.00
C SER A 5 17.51 10.72 -0.63
N SER A 6 17.67 11.31 -1.81
CA SER A 6 18.98 11.49 -2.47
C SER A 6 19.91 12.35 -1.61
N ASP A 7 19.49 13.57 -1.24
CA ASP A 7 20.33 14.50 -0.46
C ASP A 7 20.68 13.93 0.93
N PHE A 8 19.78 13.13 1.50
CA PHE A 8 20.05 12.44 2.76
C PHE A 8 21.16 11.40 2.60
N LEU A 9 21.09 10.59 1.54
CA LEU A 9 22.05 9.52 1.29
C LEU A 9 23.42 10.04 0.81
N ASP A 10 23.46 11.17 0.12
CA ASP A 10 24.70 11.84 -0.31
C ASP A 10 25.59 12.27 0.88
N GLN A 11 25.05 12.34 2.09
CA GLN A 11 25.83 12.60 3.31
C GLN A 11 26.67 11.40 3.78
N TRP A 12 26.35 10.19 3.28
CA TRP A 12 26.92 8.93 3.79
C TRP A 12 27.53 8.06 2.70
N PHE A 13 27.07 8.18 1.45
CA PHE A 13 27.45 7.29 0.37
C PHE A 13 27.90 8.05 -0.87
N GLU A 14 28.90 7.52 -1.55
CA GLU A 14 29.45 8.10 -2.78
C GLU A 14 28.92 7.40 -4.04
N THR A 15 28.63 6.10 -3.96
CA THR A 15 28.32 5.27 -5.14
C THR A 15 26.82 5.26 -5.47
N ASP A 16 26.51 5.64 -6.71
CA ASP A 16 25.13 5.76 -7.20
C ASP A 16 24.27 4.50 -7.10
N PRO A 17 24.74 3.28 -7.46
CA PRO A 17 23.92 2.07 -7.34
C PRO A 17 23.51 1.75 -5.90
N LEU A 18 24.39 2.02 -4.93
CA LEU A 18 24.07 1.85 -3.51
C LEU A 18 23.05 2.90 -3.06
N LYS A 19 23.25 4.17 -3.41
CA LYS A 19 22.30 5.25 -3.10
C LYS A 19 20.92 4.96 -3.67
N ALA A 20 20.83 4.52 -4.92
CA ALA A 20 19.56 4.17 -5.57
C ALA A 20 18.82 3.06 -4.82
N THR A 21 19.53 1.96 -4.52
CA THR A 21 18.94 0.84 -3.79
C THR A 21 18.48 1.25 -2.40
N MET A 22 19.23 2.11 -1.69
CA MET A 22 18.81 2.61 -0.39
C MET A 22 17.64 3.60 -0.50
N ALA A 23 17.61 4.45 -1.53
CA ALA A 23 16.57 5.44 -1.79
C ALA A 23 15.21 4.83 -2.12
N ALA A 24 15.17 3.56 -2.54
CA ALA A 24 13.96 2.80 -2.83
C ALA A 24 12.89 2.92 -1.74
N SER A 25 13.28 2.76 -0.47
CA SER A 25 12.36 2.90 0.67
C SER A 25 11.76 4.31 0.80
N GLY A 26 12.38 5.33 0.19
CA GLY A 26 11.91 6.70 0.15
C GLY A 26 10.77 6.98 -0.83
N ILE A 27 10.50 6.05 -1.75
CA ILE A 27 9.51 6.24 -2.83
C ILE A 27 8.32 5.28 -2.76
N ILE A 28 8.40 4.25 -1.91
CA ILE A 28 7.32 3.28 -1.75
C ILE A 28 6.07 3.98 -1.22
N GLY A 29 4.96 3.82 -1.96
CA GLY A 29 3.63 4.32 -1.58
C GLY A 29 3.47 5.85 -1.60
N THR A 30 4.33 6.55 -2.34
CA THR A 30 4.21 7.98 -2.60
C THR A 30 4.44 8.31 -4.07
N PHE A 31 3.74 9.31 -4.58
CA PHE A 31 3.96 9.89 -5.91
C PHE A 31 5.02 11.00 -5.86
N LEU A 32 6.21 10.66 -5.37
CA LEU A 32 7.36 11.56 -5.21
C LEU A 32 8.64 10.87 -5.67
N GLY A 33 9.47 11.58 -6.44
CA GLY A 33 10.78 11.12 -6.90
C GLY A 33 11.82 11.05 -5.79
N VAL A 34 12.92 10.35 -6.03
CA VAL A 34 14.04 10.22 -5.06
C VAL A 34 14.67 11.57 -4.71
N ARG A 35 14.57 12.57 -5.60
CA ARG A 35 15.00 13.97 -5.37
C ARG A 35 13.90 14.88 -4.84
N SER A 36 12.68 14.39 -4.64
CA SER A 36 11.58 15.20 -4.13
C SER A 36 11.74 15.48 -2.63
N PRO A 37 11.54 16.72 -2.16
CA PRO A 37 11.54 17.04 -0.74
C PRO A 37 10.58 16.16 0.06
N GLY A 38 11.01 15.70 1.24
CA GLY A 38 10.21 14.86 2.14
C GLY A 38 10.40 13.35 1.96
N THR A 39 10.98 12.87 0.86
CA THR A 39 11.20 11.42 0.67
C THR A 39 12.22 10.82 1.64
N ALA A 40 13.08 11.63 2.28
CA ALA A 40 13.91 11.16 3.39
C ALA A 40 13.08 10.74 4.62
N TYR A 41 11.94 11.39 4.87
CA TYR A 41 11.02 10.93 5.91
C TYR A 41 10.42 9.57 5.54
N VAL A 42 9.95 9.41 4.29
CA VAL A 42 9.36 8.16 3.80
C VAL A 42 10.37 7.02 3.90
N LEU A 43 11.63 7.28 3.56
CA LEU A 43 12.73 6.35 3.72
C LEU A 43 12.81 5.86 5.17
N LEU A 44 12.89 6.79 6.12
CA LEU A 44 13.00 6.46 7.53
C LEU A 44 11.75 5.79 8.08
N HIS A 45 10.56 6.17 7.64
CA HIS A 45 9.31 5.51 8.01
C HIS A 45 9.37 4.01 7.72
N HIS A 46 9.96 3.60 6.60
CA HIS A 46 10.15 2.18 6.25
C HIS A 46 11.31 1.50 7.00
N TYR A 47 12.25 2.26 7.55
CA TYR A 47 13.29 1.76 8.47
C TYR A 47 12.89 1.85 9.95
N MET A 48 11.70 2.34 10.26
CA MET A 48 11.16 2.37 11.61
C MET A 48 10.37 1.09 11.85
N GLY A 49 10.95 0.17 12.64
CA GLY A 49 10.28 -1.06 13.02
C GLY A 49 11.25 -2.11 13.54
N GLU A 50 10.67 -3.12 14.17
CA GLU A 50 11.37 -4.33 14.56
C GLU A 50 10.48 -5.55 14.29
N ILE A 51 11.12 -6.69 14.03
CA ILE A 51 10.45 -8.00 14.00
C ILE A 51 11.20 -8.88 14.99
N ASP A 52 10.50 -9.40 16.00
CA ASP A 52 11.07 -10.29 17.03
C ASP A 52 12.36 -9.76 17.68
N GLY A 53 12.42 -8.44 17.93
CA GLY A 53 13.58 -7.76 18.51
C GLY A 53 14.72 -7.46 17.52
N ALA A 54 14.58 -7.85 16.25
CA ALA A 54 15.50 -7.46 15.18
C ALA A 54 15.07 -6.12 14.57
N PHE A 55 15.87 -5.08 14.83
CA PHE A 55 15.63 -3.73 14.32
C PHE A 55 15.81 -3.67 12.79
N ARG A 56 14.92 -2.96 12.09
CA ARG A 56 14.93 -2.80 10.60
C ARG A 56 14.81 -4.12 9.82
N ALA A 57 14.35 -5.18 10.46
CA ALA A 57 14.15 -6.47 9.80
C ALA A 57 12.84 -6.49 9.00
N TRP A 58 12.88 -7.20 7.87
CA TRP A 58 11.71 -7.59 7.10
C TRP A 58 11.59 -9.11 7.14
N GLY A 59 10.36 -9.61 7.25
CA GLY A 59 10.07 -11.03 7.34
C GLY A 59 8.99 -11.44 6.34
N ILE A 60 9.12 -12.65 5.81
CA ILE A 60 8.07 -13.29 5.01
C ILE A 60 7.31 -14.23 5.95
N PRO A 61 6.06 -13.92 6.31
CA PRO A 61 5.26 -14.81 7.15
C PRO A 61 4.92 -16.09 6.38
N ARG A 62 4.91 -17.23 7.09
CA ARG A 62 4.38 -18.47 6.55
C ARG A 62 2.90 -18.29 6.17
N GLY A 63 2.51 -18.79 5.00
CA GLY A 63 1.20 -18.54 4.40
C GLY A 63 1.06 -17.15 3.76
N GLY A 64 2.15 -16.38 3.67
CA GLY A 64 2.16 -15.02 3.14
C GLY A 64 1.30 -14.04 3.95
N THR A 65 0.99 -12.90 3.34
CA THR A 65 0.17 -11.86 3.98
C THR A 65 -1.27 -12.33 4.25
N GLY A 66 -1.79 -13.27 3.47
CA GLY A 66 -3.08 -13.92 3.73
C GLY A 66 -3.08 -14.70 5.05
N GLY A 67 -1.98 -15.38 5.39
CA GLY A 67 -1.82 -16.07 6.67
C GLY A 67 -1.87 -15.12 7.88
N VAL A 68 -1.33 -13.91 7.74
CA VAL A 68 -1.42 -12.87 8.78
C VAL A 68 -2.87 -12.44 8.99
N SER A 69 -3.58 -12.10 7.91
CA SER A 69 -4.99 -11.70 7.97
C SER A 69 -5.88 -12.80 8.56
N GLU A 70 -5.68 -14.06 8.16
CA GLU A 70 -6.48 -15.17 8.68
C GLU A 70 -6.15 -15.48 10.15
N SER A 71 -4.91 -15.29 10.58
CA SER A 71 -4.55 -15.43 12.00
C SER A 71 -5.27 -14.40 12.87
N ILE A 72 -5.37 -13.15 12.40
CA ILE A 72 -6.14 -12.09 13.07
C ILE A 72 -7.63 -12.43 13.07
N ALA A 73 -8.17 -12.87 11.93
CA ALA A 73 -9.57 -13.27 11.80
C ALA A 73 -9.94 -14.43 12.74
N SER A 74 -9.08 -15.45 12.82
CA SER A 74 -9.24 -16.59 13.72
C SER A 74 -9.25 -16.16 15.18
N ALA A 75 -8.30 -15.32 15.60
CA ALA A 75 -8.28 -14.77 16.96
C ALA A 75 -9.57 -13.97 17.28
N ALA A 76 -10.05 -13.16 16.33
CA ALA A 76 -11.29 -12.43 16.51
C ALA A 76 -12.50 -13.36 16.67
N ARG A 77 -12.64 -14.40 15.82
CA ARG A 77 -13.71 -15.40 15.92
C ARG A 77 -13.66 -16.17 17.24
N ALA A 78 -12.47 -16.51 17.73
CA ALA A 78 -12.29 -17.15 19.04
C ALA A 78 -12.80 -16.29 20.21
N HIS A 79 -12.83 -14.96 20.04
CA HIS A 79 -13.42 -14.00 20.98
C HIS A 79 -14.88 -13.62 20.63
N GLY A 80 -15.54 -14.38 19.75
CA GLY A 80 -16.95 -14.21 19.42
C GLY A 80 -17.26 -13.20 18.31
N ALA A 81 -16.25 -12.71 17.58
CA ALA A 81 -16.49 -11.86 16.42
C ALA A 81 -17.14 -12.65 15.28
N THR A 82 -18.13 -12.03 14.62
CA THR A 82 -18.68 -12.52 13.35
C THR A 82 -18.00 -11.80 12.20
N ILE A 83 -17.53 -12.54 11.19
CA ILE A 83 -16.89 -11.99 9.99
C ILE A 83 -17.76 -12.34 8.80
N ARG A 84 -18.17 -11.33 8.04
CA ARG A 84 -18.96 -11.47 6.82
C ARG A 84 -18.14 -11.04 5.62
N THR A 85 -17.96 -11.95 4.66
CA THR A 85 -17.38 -11.66 3.34
C THR A 85 -18.49 -11.38 2.34
N GLU A 86 -18.15 -10.82 1.17
CA GLU A 86 -19.13 -10.51 0.11
C GLU A 86 -20.29 -9.63 0.60
N ALA A 87 -20.00 -8.78 1.59
CA ALA A 87 -20.96 -7.91 2.27
C ALA A 87 -20.51 -6.45 2.16
N PRO A 88 -20.46 -5.87 0.94
CA PRO A 88 -20.05 -4.49 0.76
C PRO A 88 -21.01 -3.54 1.50
N VAL A 89 -20.43 -2.57 2.21
CA VAL A 89 -21.17 -1.56 2.96
C VAL A 89 -21.52 -0.42 2.00
N ALA A 90 -22.81 -0.23 1.74
CA ALA A 90 -23.31 0.87 0.92
C ALA A 90 -23.31 2.20 1.69
N ARG A 91 -23.70 2.17 2.97
CA ARG A 91 -23.88 3.37 3.78
C ARG A 91 -23.63 3.13 5.26
N ILE A 92 -23.07 4.13 5.94
CA ILE A 92 -23.03 4.25 7.39
C ILE A 92 -24.28 5.03 7.84
N ASN A 93 -25.10 4.41 8.67
CA ASN A 93 -26.36 4.99 9.09
C ASN A 93 -26.12 5.99 10.23
N VAL A 94 -26.62 7.23 10.06
CA VAL A 94 -26.43 8.33 11.02
C VAL A 94 -27.78 8.90 11.44
N ARG A 95 -27.99 9.07 12.75
CA ARG A 95 -29.16 9.74 13.34
C ARG A 95 -28.71 10.75 14.39
N HIS A 96 -29.19 11.99 14.28
CA HIS A 96 -28.85 13.08 15.21
C HIS A 96 -27.33 13.25 15.43
N GLY A 97 -26.54 13.19 14.35
CA GLY A 97 -25.08 13.32 14.38
C GLY A 97 -24.34 12.14 15.03
N ARG A 98 -24.97 10.97 15.13
CA ARG A 98 -24.40 9.75 15.72
C ARG A 98 -24.56 8.57 14.76
N ALA A 99 -23.50 7.79 14.57
CA ALA A 99 -23.56 6.54 13.84
C ALA A 99 -24.35 5.48 14.62
N THR A 100 -25.27 4.80 13.93
CA THR A 100 -26.19 3.81 14.51
C THR A 100 -26.07 2.43 13.87
N GLY A 101 -25.20 2.26 12.88
CA GLY A 101 -25.08 1.01 12.15
C GLY A 101 -24.59 1.22 10.72
N VAL A 102 -24.75 0.20 9.89
CA VAL A 102 -24.46 0.23 8.46
C VAL A 102 -25.59 -0.41 7.66
N THR A 103 -25.77 0.02 6.42
CA THR A 103 -26.60 -0.66 5.42
C THR A 103 -25.68 -1.25 4.37
N LEU A 104 -25.84 -2.54 4.08
CA LEU A 104 -25.11 -3.24 3.02
C LEU A 104 -25.70 -2.92 1.64
N GLU A 105 -24.97 -3.17 0.56
CA GLU A 105 -25.50 -3.02 -0.81
C GLU A 105 -26.70 -3.94 -1.08
N SER A 106 -26.83 -5.05 -0.34
CA SER A 106 -28.01 -5.92 -0.38
C SER A 106 -29.28 -5.27 0.19
N GLY A 107 -29.16 -4.11 0.85
CA GLY A 107 -30.24 -3.43 1.57
C GLY A 107 -30.40 -3.89 3.03
N GLU A 108 -29.64 -4.90 3.48
CA GLU A 108 -29.65 -5.33 4.87
C GLU A 108 -29.10 -4.24 5.80
N GLU A 109 -29.82 -3.95 6.89
CA GLU A 109 -29.37 -3.03 7.93
C GLU A 109 -28.79 -3.78 9.13
N ILE A 110 -27.59 -3.38 9.55
CA ILE A 110 -26.90 -3.90 10.73
C ILE A 110 -26.78 -2.78 11.75
N GLU A 111 -27.51 -2.90 12.86
CA GLU A 111 -27.44 -1.94 13.95
C GLU A 111 -26.15 -2.08 14.76
N ALA A 112 -25.55 -0.96 15.14
CA ALA A 112 -24.33 -0.94 15.95
C ALA A 112 -24.30 0.24 16.93
N LYS A 113 -23.69 0.01 18.11
CA LYS A 113 -23.46 1.08 19.09
C LYS A 113 -22.26 1.97 18.71
N VAL A 114 -21.30 1.41 17.99
CA VAL A 114 -20.06 2.03 17.50
C VAL A 114 -19.76 1.47 16.11
N VAL A 115 -19.31 2.33 15.19
CA VAL A 115 -18.79 1.94 13.89
C VAL A 115 -17.31 2.30 13.82
N LEU A 116 -16.45 1.34 13.47
CA LEU A 116 -15.04 1.58 13.18
C LEU A 116 -14.82 1.28 11.69
N SER A 117 -14.44 2.29 10.90
CA SER A 117 -14.13 2.14 9.48
C SER A 117 -12.63 1.97 9.27
N SER A 118 -12.24 0.84 8.67
CA SER A 118 -10.88 0.60 8.18
C SER A 118 -10.69 1.02 6.72
N ALA A 119 -11.75 1.50 6.06
CA ALA A 119 -11.67 2.06 4.72
C ALA A 119 -10.99 3.43 4.75
N ASP A 120 -10.56 3.91 3.59
CA ASP A 120 -9.94 5.22 3.51
C ASP A 120 -10.93 6.38 3.74
N ALA A 121 -10.39 7.61 3.80
CA ALA A 121 -11.17 8.81 4.09
C ALA A 121 -12.22 9.12 3.01
N HIS A 122 -11.94 8.87 1.73
CA HIS A 122 -12.92 9.10 0.65
C HIS A 122 -14.03 8.06 0.69
N GLN A 123 -13.69 6.79 0.86
CA GLN A 123 -14.69 5.74 1.05
C GLN A 123 -15.59 6.04 2.25
N THR A 124 -14.99 6.33 3.41
CA THR A 124 -15.75 6.53 4.64
C THR A 124 -16.63 7.79 4.59
N PHE A 125 -16.08 8.93 4.16
CA PHE A 125 -16.78 10.22 4.31
C PHE A 125 -17.50 10.70 3.07
N LEU A 126 -17.05 10.32 1.87
CA LEU A 126 -17.63 10.81 0.61
C LEU A 126 -18.50 9.76 -0.09
N ARG A 127 -18.25 8.47 0.14
CA ARG A 127 -19.05 7.38 -0.44
C ARG A 127 -20.09 6.82 0.51
N MET A 128 -19.69 6.50 1.75
CA MET A 128 -20.56 5.80 2.70
C MET A 128 -21.40 6.72 3.58
N LEU A 129 -21.27 8.04 3.47
CA LEU A 129 -22.08 9.02 4.21
C LEU A 129 -22.86 9.91 3.26
N GLU A 130 -24.08 10.28 3.66
CA GLU A 130 -24.87 11.26 2.93
C GLU A 130 -24.19 12.64 3.02
N PRO A 131 -24.10 13.41 1.92
CA PRO A 131 -23.38 14.69 1.88
C PRO A 131 -23.78 15.69 2.97
N GLU A 132 -25.05 15.71 3.37
CA GLU A 132 -25.60 16.64 4.36
C GLU A 132 -25.26 16.26 5.82
N THR A 133 -24.61 15.11 6.03
CA THR A 133 -24.25 14.61 7.36
C THR A 133 -23.02 15.34 7.94
N LEU A 134 -22.20 15.92 7.07
CA LEU A 134 -20.91 16.50 7.42
C LEU A 134 -20.92 18.03 7.24
N ASP A 135 -20.09 18.71 8.02
CA ASP A 135 -19.83 20.13 7.79
C ASP A 135 -19.21 20.33 6.39
N PRO A 136 -19.65 21.34 5.61
CA PRO A 136 -19.09 21.59 4.28
C PRO A 136 -17.57 21.80 4.28
N THR A 137 -17.02 22.44 5.31
CA THR A 137 -15.58 22.69 5.45
C THR A 137 -14.82 21.39 5.61
N PHE A 138 -15.28 20.51 6.50
CA PHE A 138 -14.69 19.18 6.69
C PHE A 138 -14.76 18.36 5.40
N THR A 139 -15.90 18.41 4.71
CA THR A 139 -16.10 17.70 3.45
C THR A 139 -15.12 18.18 2.37
N ASP A 140 -14.88 19.49 2.28
CA ASP A 140 -13.91 20.06 1.36
C ASP A 140 -12.46 19.71 1.71
N GLU A 141 -12.12 19.61 2.99
CA GLU A 141 -10.81 19.10 3.43
C GLU A 141 -10.60 17.65 3.01
N VAL A 142 -11.60 16.78 3.21
CA VAL A 142 -11.53 15.38 2.77
C VAL A 142 -11.40 15.29 1.25
N ARG A 143 -12.14 16.09 0.47
CA ARG A 143 -12.00 16.13 -1.00
C ARG A 143 -10.60 16.53 -1.45
N ARG A 144 -9.92 17.39 -0.70
CA ARG A 144 -8.54 17.84 -0.99
C ARG A 144 -7.48 16.84 -0.55
N TYR A 145 -7.85 15.83 0.23
CA TYR A 145 -6.96 14.75 0.63
C TYR A 145 -6.46 13.99 -0.59
N ARG A 146 -5.13 13.84 -0.70
CA ARG A 146 -4.43 13.31 -1.86
C ARG A 146 -4.06 11.86 -1.63
N PHE A 147 -4.44 11.02 -2.60
CA PHE A 147 -4.06 9.61 -2.65
C PHE A 147 -2.90 9.39 -3.61
N ARG A 148 -3.05 9.81 -4.87
CA ARG A 148 -2.03 9.72 -5.93
C ARG A 148 -1.37 8.34 -5.95
N GLY A 149 -2.19 7.29 -6.01
CA GLY A 149 -1.67 5.94 -6.09
C GLY A 149 -0.80 5.78 -7.34
N SER A 150 0.33 5.14 -7.14
CA SER A 150 1.40 5.09 -8.13
C SER A 150 2.18 3.78 -8.14
N SER A 151 1.67 2.80 -7.38
CA SER A 151 2.24 1.47 -7.30
C SER A 151 1.50 0.54 -8.26
N GLY A 152 2.27 -0.20 -9.04
CA GLY A 152 1.79 -1.34 -9.82
C GLY A 152 2.29 -2.65 -9.23
N LYS A 153 1.66 -3.76 -9.62
CA LYS A 153 2.10 -5.10 -9.23
C LYS A 153 2.12 -6.03 -10.43
N VAL A 154 3.20 -6.76 -10.60
CA VAL A 154 3.33 -7.83 -11.60
C VAL A 154 3.69 -9.11 -10.87
N ASN A 155 2.76 -10.06 -10.82
CA ASN A 155 3.00 -11.37 -10.24
C ASN A 155 3.22 -12.38 -11.38
N LEU A 156 4.29 -13.17 -11.27
CA LEU A 156 4.64 -14.18 -12.25
C LEU A 156 4.62 -15.56 -11.58
N ALA A 157 3.94 -16.51 -12.21
CA ALA A 157 4.09 -17.92 -11.93
C ALA A 157 5.20 -18.46 -12.84
N LEU A 158 6.19 -19.13 -12.25
CA LEU A 158 7.43 -19.53 -12.91
C LEU A 158 7.62 -21.06 -12.87
N ASP A 159 8.14 -21.61 -13.96
CA ASP A 159 8.58 -23.01 -14.10
C ASP A 159 10.08 -23.20 -13.83
N GLY A 160 10.57 -22.51 -12.82
CA GLY A 160 11.99 -22.51 -12.46
C GLY A 160 12.40 -21.18 -11.85
N LEU A 161 13.68 -21.05 -11.56
CA LEU A 161 14.26 -19.84 -10.98
C LEU A 161 14.91 -18.98 -12.07
N PRO A 162 14.78 -17.64 -11.97
CA PRO A 162 15.56 -16.74 -12.82
C PRO A 162 17.06 -16.99 -12.60
N ASP A 163 17.83 -16.86 -13.67
CA ASP A 163 19.29 -16.98 -13.64
C ASP A 163 19.92 -15.62 -13.94
N PHE A 164 20.44 -14.97 -12.90
CA PHE A 164 20.97 -13.61 -13.00
C PHE A 164 22.40 -13.61 -13.52
N THR A 165 22.63 -12.87 -14.60
CA THR A 165 23.94 -12.74 -15.26
C THR A 165 25.07 -12.26 -14.35
N CYS A 166 24.77 -11.45 -13.33
CA CYS A 166 25.76 -10.95 -12.37
C CYS A 166 26.11 -11.94 -11.25
N LEU A 167 25.23 -12.91 -10.98
CA LEU A 167 25.44 -13.95 -9.97
C LEU A 167 24.64 -15.20 -10.37
N PRO A 168 25.15 -16.02 -11.31
CA PRO A 168 24.38 -17.11 -11.88
C PRO A 168 24.12 -18.27 -10.90
N GLY A 169 23.05 -19.00 -11.17
CA GLY A 169 22.64 -20.20 -10.45
C GLY A 169 21.81 -19.93 -9.18
N PRO A 170 21.27 -20.99 -8.55
CA PRO A 170 20.50 -20.86 -7.33
C PRO A 170 21.39 -20.41 -6.16
N GLY A 171 20.86 -19.55 -5.27
CA GLY A 171 21.59 -19.12 -4.08
C GLY A 171 20.77 -18.26 -3.12
N GLU A 172 21.39 -17.85 -2.02
CA GLU A 172 20.76 -17.00 -0.98
C GLU A 172 20.30 -15.65 -1.53
N HIS A 173 20.97 -15.12 -2.57
CA HIS A 173 20.60 -13.88 -3.25
C HIS A 173 19.17 -13.90 -3.82
N LEU A 174 18.60 -15.08 -4.11
CA LEU A 174 17.21 -15.23 -4.57
C LEU A 174 16.19 -15.24 -3.42
N ARG A 175 16.63 -15.44 -2.18
CA ARG A 175 15.78 -15.54 -0.98
C ARG A 175 15.45 -14.18 -0.35
N GLY A 176 16.17 -13.13 -0.75
CA GLY A 176 15.97 -11.75 -0.31
C GLY A 176 15.14 -10.91 -1.28
N ALA A 177 15.10 -9.60 -1.03
CA ALA A 177 14.59 -8.62 -1.98
C ALA A 177 15.64 -8.36 -3.07
N ILE A 178 15.19 -8.33 -4.32
CA ILE A 178 16.00 -8.07 -5.51
C ILE A 178 15.49 -6.77 -6.14
N SER A 179 16.29 -5.71 -6.03
CA SER A 179 15.93 -4.38 -6.51
C SER A 179 16.55 -4.08 -7.88
N PHE A 180 15.72 -3.67 -8.83
CA PHE A 180 16.11 -3.13 -10.13
C PHE A 180 16.15 -1.60 -10.05
N SER A 181 17.25 -1.09 -9.50
CA SER A 181 17.48 0.34 -9.22
C SER A 181 18.94 0.72 -9.54
N PRO A 182 19.36 0.75 -10.81
CA PRO A 182 20.78 0.88 -11.17
C PRO A 182 21.42 2.24 -10.83
N GLY A 183 20.62 3.28 -10.56
CA GLY A 183 21.12 4.61 -10.22
C GLY A 183 20.00 5.58 -9.84
N ILE A 184 20.38 6.73 -9.26
CA ILE A 184 19.43 7.76 -8.82
C ILE A 184 18.70 8.36 -10.02
N ASP A 185 19.41 8.67 -11.10
CA ASP A 185 18.81 9.20 -12.33
C ASP A 185 17.83 8.22 -12.98
N TYR A 186 18.07 6.90 -12.88
CA TYR A 186 17.13 5.90 -13.37
C TYR A 186 15.79 6.01 -12.62
N MET A 187 15.84 6.10 -11.29
CA MET A 187 14.64 6.19 -10.47
C MET A 187 13.93 7.54 -10.62
N GLU A 188 14.68 8.63 -10.75
CA GLU A 188 14.12 9.97 -10.97
C GLU A 188 13.47 10.08 -12.37
N ASN A 189 14.07 9.51 -13.41
CA ASN A 189 13.47 9.48 -14.74
C ASN A 189 12.15 8.68 -14.76
N ALA A 190 12.08 7.57 -14.02
CA ALA A 190 10.84 6.82 -13.89
C ALA A 190 9.72 7.64 -13.21
N TYR A 191 10.09 8.51 -12.25
CA TYR A 191 9.16 9.48 -11.66
C TYR A 191 8.75 10.57 -12.64
N ILE A 192 9.69 11.10 -13.44
CA ILE A 192 9.41 12.12 -14.47
C ILE A 192 8.39 11.59 -15.48
N ASP A 193 8.57 10.35 -15.98
CA ASP A 193 7.57 9.71 -16.86
C ASP A 193 6.17 9.72 -16.22
N ALA A 194 6.11 9.36 -14.93
CA ALA A 194 4.85 9.28 -14.20
C ALA A 194 4.19 10.64 -14.00
N LYS A 195 4.98 11.70 -13.74
CA LYS A 195 4.47 13.08 -13.69
C LYS A 195 3.83 13.52 -15.00
N GLU A 196 4.35 13.04 -16.12
CA GLU A 196 3.80 13.26 -17.46
C GLU A 196 2.64 12.30 -17.79
N GLY A 197 2.09 11.60 -16.78
CA GLY A 197 0.94 10.71 -16.93
C GLY A 197 1.24 9.41 -17.66
N ARG A 198 2.49 8.91 -17.62
CA ARG A 198 2.89 7.65 -18.26
C ARG A 198 3.66 6.77 -17.30
N PHE A 199 3.42 5.46 -17.31
CA PHE A 199 4.33 4.56 -16.59
C PHE A 199 5.69 4.53 -17.29
N SER A 200 6.78 4.34 -16.53
CA SER A 200 8.10 4.26 -17.13
C SER A 200 8.31 2.96 -17.90
N ARG A 201 8.97 3.04 -19.06
CA ARG A 201 9.44 1.86 -19.81
C ARG A 201 10.63 1.16 -19.15
N ARG A 202 11.25 1.81 -18.16
CA ARG A 202 12.31 1.26 -17.32
C ARG A 202 11.95 1.50 -15.85
N PRO A 203 10.89 0.85 -15.33
CA PRO A 203 10.36 1.16 -14.02
C PRO A 203 11.28 0.65 -12.90
N TYR A 204 11.29 1.35 -11.77
CA TYR A 204 11.80 0.76 -10.54
C TYR A 204 10.96 -0.48 -10.21
N THR A 205 11.65 -1.59 -9.98
CA THR A 205 11.01 -2.88 -9.69
C THR A 205 11.72 -3.53 -8.51
N ASP A 206 10.96 -3.84 -7.46
CA ASP A 206 11.43 -4.65 -6.33
C ASP A 206 10.78 -6.03 -6.40
N VAL A 207 11.61 -7.06 -6.31
CA VAL A 207 11.20 -8.43 -6.58
C VAL A 207 11.50 -9.32 -5.39
N ILE A 208 10.54 -10.18 -5.04
CA ILE A 208 10.73 -11.28 -4.12
C ILE A 208 10.27 -12.60 -4.74
N ILE A 209 10.90 -13.70 -4.36
CA ILE A 209 10.49 -15.07 -4.73
C ILE A 209 10.08 -15.80 -3.44
N PRO A 210 8.90 -15.49 -2.85
CA PRO A 210 8.54 -15.95 -1.51
C PRO A 210 8.49 -17.47 -1.37
N THR A 211 8.26 -18.21 -2.46
CA THR A 211 8.31 -19.68 -2.49
C THR A 211 9.65 -20.29 -2.07
N LEU A 212 10.75 -19.52 -2.14
CA LEU A 212 12.04 -19.98 -1.63
C LEU A 212 12.12 -19.93 -0.09
N VAL A 213 11.29 -19.11 0.55
CA VAL A 213 11.17 -19.00 2.02
C VAL A 213 10.03 -19.88 2.52
N ASP A 214 8.88 -19.86 1.84
CA ASP A 214 7.75 -20.73 2.12
C ASP A 214 7.37 -21.58 0.88
N PRO A 215 7.89 -22.82 0.77
CA PRO A 215 7.60 -23.72 -0.34
C PRO A 215 6.12 -24.06 -0.52
N SER A 216 5.26 -23.80 0.48
CA SER A 216 3.83 -24.11 0.37
C SER A 216 3.06 -23.15 -0.55
N MET A 217 3.69 -22.03 -0.96
CA MET A 217 3.08 -21.01 -1.81
C MET A 217 3.03 -21.38 -3.31
N ALA A 218 3.66 -22.48 -3.74
CA ALA A 218 3.59 -22.96 -5.12
C ALA A 218 3.74 -24.50 -5.20
N PRO A 219 3.31 -25.14 -6.30
CA PRO A 219 3.61 -26.55 -6.54
C PRO A 219 5.12 -26.84 -6.55
N PRO A 220 5.55 -28.09 -6.26
CA PRO A 220 6.97 -28.46 -6.31
C PRO A 220 7.64 -28.11 -7.65
N GLY A 221 8.79 -27.45 -7.59
CA GLY A 221 9.56 -27.00 -8.77
C GLY A 221 9.01 -25.74 -9.44
N LYS A 222 7.88 -25.20 -8.98
CA LYS A 222 7.31 -23.93 -9.44
C LYS A 222 7.58 -22.83 -8.43
N HIS A 223 7.59 -21.59 -8.92
CA HIS A 223 7.87 -20.42 -8.08
C HIS A 223 6.88 -19.30 -8.37
N VAL A 224 6.63 -18.48 -7.36
CA VAL A 224 5.96 -17.19 -7.52
C VAL A 224 7.01 -16.11 -7.39
N MET A 225 7.10 -15.24 -8.39
CA MET A 225 7.84 -14.00 -8.34
C MET A 225 6.85 -12.85 -8.19
N SER A 226 6.95 -12.07 -7.12
CA SER A 226 6.10 -10.91 -6.88
C SER A 226 6.91 -9.64 -7.10
N CYS A 227 6.52 -8.86 -8.09
CA CYS A 227 7.16 -7.60 -8.44
C CYS A 227 6.29 -6.44 -7.94
N PHE A 228 6.81 -5.67 -6.99
CA PHE A 228 6.31 -4.34 -6.66
C PHE A 228 6.96 -3.33 -7.60
N VAL A 229 6.15 -2.45 -8.18
CA VAL A 229 6.62 -1.55 -9.25
C VAL A 229 6.23 -0.12 -8.92
N GLN A 230 7.18 0.79 -9.10
CA GLN A 230 7.01 2.23 -8.97
C GLN A 230 7.63 2.86 -10.23
N TYR A 231 6.99 3.72 -11.02
CA TYR A 231 5.81 4.53 -10.84
C TYR A 231 4.81 4.23 -11.97
N ALA A 232 3.61 3.77 -11.63
CA ALA A 232 2.48 3.58 -12.54
C ALA A 232 1.39 4.56 -12.12
N PRO A 233 1.21 5.73 -12.76
CA PRO A 233 0.25 6.74 -12.29
C PRO A 233 -1.20 6.27 -12.44
N TYR A 234 -2.08 6.61 -11.47
CA TYR A 234 -3.52 6.33 -11.57
C TYR A 234 -4.17 7.06 -12.75
N HIS A 235 -3.85 8.34 -12.93
CA HIS A 235 -4.30 9.15 -14.07
C HIS A 235 -3.25 9.11 -15.19
N LEU A 236 -3.62 8.57 -16.35
CA LEU A 236 -2.78 8.60 -17.53
C LEU A 236 -3.02 9.88 -18.34
N ALA A 237 -1.99 10.36 -19.04
CA ALA A 237 -2.12 11.53 -19.93
C ALA A 237 -3.06 11.24 -21.11
N ASP A 238 -2.99 10.02 -21.63
CA ASP A 238 -3.73 9.57 -22.81
C ASP A 238 -5.00 8.78 -22.44
N GLY A 239 -5.68 9.15 -21.36
CA GLY A 239 -6.96 8.56 -20.94
C GLY A 239 -6.91 7.79 -19.62
N SER A 240 -7.61 6.65 -19.55
CA SER A 240 -7.62 5.76 -18.39
C SER A 240 -6.97 4.44 -18.76
N TRP A 241 -6.49 3.71 -17.75
CA TRP A 241 -5.96 2.36 -17.93
C TRP A 241 -6.94 1.46 -18.69
N ASP A 242 -6.46 0.87 -19.78
CA ASP A 242 -7.11 -0.22 -20.50
C ASP A 242 -6.27 -1.51 -20.45
N ASP A 243 -6.82 -2.60 -20.98
CA ASP A 243 -6.14 -3.90 -21.02
C ASP A 243 -4.81 -3.83 -21.79
N ALA A 244 -4.73 -3.07 -22.88
CA ALA A 244 -3.52 -2.98 -23.70
C ALA A 244 -2.39 -2.25 -22.96
N GLN A 245 -2.72 -1.15 -22.28
CA GLN A 245 -1.79 -0.41 -21.44
C GLN A 245 -1.34 -1.24 -20.24
N ARG A 246 -2.26 -1.99 -19.62
CA ARG A 246 -1.94 -2.92 -18.53
C ARG A 246 -0.93 -3.98 -18.98
N GLU A 247 -1.17 -4.64 -20.12
CA GLU A 247 -0.23 -5.65 -20.62
C GLU A 247 1.12 -5.02 -21.02
N THR A 248 1.11 -3.83 -21.64
CA THR A 248 2.35 -3.10 -21.99
C THR A 248 3.17 -2.73 -20.73
N PHE A 249 2.50 -2.36 -19.64
CA PHE A 249 3.16 -2.12 -18.36
C PHE A 249 3.77 -3.41 -17.79
N GLY A 250 3.05 -4.53 -17.87
CA GLY A 250 3.57 -5.85 -17.51
C GLY A 250 4.80 -6.25 -18.31
N ASP A 251 4.79 -5.99 -19.63
CA ASP A 251 5.92 -6.25 -20.52
C ASP A 251 7.13 -5.39 -20.13
N ALA A 252 6.96 -4.10 -19.84
CA ALA A 252 8.07 -3.22 -19.41
C ALA A 252 8.78 -3.73 -18.14
N VAL A 253 8.03 -4.33 -17.20
CA VAL A 253 8.61 -4.93 -15.99
C VAL A 253 9.39 -6.20 -16.33
N ILE A 254 8.83 -7.07 -17.18
CA ILE A 254 9.51 -8.30 -17.63
C ILE A 254 10.77 -7.94 -18.44
N ASP A 255 10.72 -6.90 -19.27
CA ASP A 255 11.86 -6.41 -20.04
C ASP A 255 13.03 -6.03 -19.14
N VAL A 256 12.77 -5.26 -18.07
CA VAL A 256 13.78 -4.89 -17.07
C VAL A 256 14.37 -6.12 -16.37
N ILE A 257 13.55 -7.10 -16.03
CA ILE A 257 14.02 -8.35 -15.42
C ILE A 257 14.87 -9.14 -16.42
N ALA A 258 14.44 -9.25 -17.68
CA ALA A 258 15.10 -10.00 -18.73
C ALA A 258 16.47 -9.42 -19.11
N GLU A 259 16.69 -8.11 -18.93
CA GLU A 259 18.03 -7.50 -19.08
C GLU A 259 19.07 -8.14 -18.13
N ARG A 260 18.65 -8.66 -16.98
CA ARG A 260 19.53 -9.25 -15.96
C ARG A 260 19.37 -10.75 -15.79
N ALA A 261 18.18 -11.29 -16.07
CA ALA A 261 17.86 -12.72 -16.07
C ALA A 261 17.23 -13.12 -17.42
N PRO A 262 18.04 -13.33 -18.47
CA PRO A 262 17.54 -13.56 -19.84
C PRO A 262 16.59 -14.75 -19.97
N ASN A 263 16.71 -15.76 -19.11
CA ASN A 263 15.85 -16.95 -19.09
C ASN A 263 14.44 -16.67 -18.55
N ILE A 264 14.16 -15.50 -17.96
CA ILE A 264 12.89 -15.25 -17.27
C ILE A 264 11.67 -15.46 -18.17
N ARG A 265 11.76 -15.09 -19.45
CA ARG A 265 10.62 -15.18 -20.37
C ARG A 265 10.18 -16.62 -20.61
N ASP A 266 11.14 -17.54 -20.69
CA ASP A 266 10.89 -18.96 -20.92
C ASP A 266 10.30 -19.64 -19.68
N LEU A 267 10.50 -19.05 -18.49
CA LEU A 267 9.99 -19.59 -17.23
C LEU A 267 8.55 -19.17 -16.93
N ILE A 268 8.03 -18.09 -17.52
CA ILE A 268 6.71 -17.56 -17.17
C ILE A 268 5.62 -18.50 -17.70
N VAL A 269 4.89 -19.13 -16.78
CA VAL A 269 3.71 -19.96 -17.07
C VAL A 269 2.40 -19.27 -16.73
N GLY A 270 2.45 -18.13 -16.05
CA GLY A 270 1.30 -17.30 -15.74
C GLY A 270 1.71 -15.91 -15.30
N ARG A 271 0.88 -14.92 -15.60
CA ARG A 271 1.10 -13.51 -15.27
C ARG A 271 -0.18 -12.88 -14.76
N GLN A 272 -0.05 -12.07 -13.73
CA GLN A 272 -1.08 -11.14 -13.28
C GLN A 272 -0.47 -9.74 -13.18
N VAL A 273 -1.10 -8.76 -13.83
CA VAL A 273 -0.73 -7.35 -13.73
C VAL A 273 -1.85 -6.63 -12.99
N LEU A 274 -1.51 -5.81 -12.01
CA LEU A 274 -2.43 -4.93 -11.29
C LEU A 274 -1.92 -3.49 -11.39
N THR A 275 -2.71 -2.65 -12.02
CA THR A 275 -2.54 -1.19 -12.09
C THR A 275 -3.15 -0.54 -10.84
N PRO A 276 -2.88 0.74 -10.56
CA PRO A 276 -3.60 1.46 -9.52
C PRO A 276 -5.13 1.43 -9.70
N LEU A 277 -5.63 1.41 -10.95
CA LEU A 277 -7.05 1.27 -11.23
C LEU A 277 -7.59 -0.11 -10.82
N ASP A 278 -6.88 -1.19 -11.17
CA ASP A 278 -7.25 -2.55 -10.74
C ASP A 278 -7.24 -2.66 -9.21
N ILE A 279 -6.27 -2.01 -8.55
CA ILE A 279 -6.16 -1.97 -7.08
C ILE A 279 -7.35 -1.25 -6.46
N GLU A 280 -7.78 -0.10 -7.00
CA GLU A 280 -8.98 0.60 -6.53
C GLU A 280 -10.22 -0.28 -6.71
N GLN A 281 -10.41 -0.86 -7.89
CA GLN A 281 -11.60 -1.67 -8.20
C GLN A 281 -11.69 -2.93 -7.35
N THR A 282 -10.54 -3.57 -7.06
CA THR A 282 -10.51 -4.85 -6.34
C THR A 282 -10.54 -4.67 -4.83
N PHE A 283 -9.86 -3.64 -4.30
CA PHE A 283 -9.63 -3.49 -2.85
C PHE A 283 -10.26 -2.23 -2.26
N SER A 284 -10.95 -1.42 -3.06
CA SER A 284 -11.55 -0.14 -2.67
C SER A 284 -10.54 0.84 -2.05
N LEU A 285 -9.28 0.76 -2.48
CA LEU A 285 -8.25 1.73 -2.11
C LEU A 285 -8.31 2.89 -3.10
N THR A 286 -8.78 4.06 -2.66
CA THR A 286 -8.93 5.22 -3.54
C THR A 286 -7.62 5.57 -4.27
N GLU A 287 -7.74 5.74 -5.59
CA GLU A 287 -6.67 5.91 -6.58
C GLU A 287 -5.60 4.81 -6.55
N GLY A 288 -5.86 3.66 -5.93
CA GLY A 288 -4.90 2.56 -5.76
C GLY A 288 -3.78 2.84 -4.74
N ASN A 289 -3.91 3.85 -3.88
CA ASN A 289 -2.86 4.16 -2.91
C ASN A 289 -2.84 3.14 -1.76
N ILE A 290 -1.78 2.33 -1.69
CA ILE A 290 -1.59 1.24 -0.72
C ILE A 290 -1.49 1.69 0.74
N PHE A 291 -1.33 2.99 0.99
CA PHE A 291 -1.30 3.57 2.32
C PHE A 291 -2.58 4.31 2.68
N GLN A 292 -3.61 4.33 1.82
CA GLN A 292 -4.86 5.07 2.02
C GLN A 292 -4.62 6.60 2.12
N GLY A 293 -3.66 7.12 1.36
CA GLY A 293 -3.33 8.54 1.30
C GLY A 293 -1.83 8.79 1.31
N GLU A 294 -1.38 9.83 0.60
CA GLU A 294 0.03 10.20 0.46
C GLU A 294 0.76 10.31 1.81
N LEU A 295 2.03 9.91 1.82
CA LEU A 295 2.95 10.05 2.95
C LEU A 295 3.75 11.36 2.84
N SER A 296 3.08 12.44 2.45
CA SER A 296 3.67 13.77 2.36
C SER A 296 3.52 14.55 3.66
N LEU A 297 4.45 15.48 3.93
CA LEU A 297 4.49 16.22 5.19
C LEU A 297 3.18 16.99 5.46
N GLU A 298 2.51 17.45 4.41
CA GLU A 298 1.22 18.14 4.53
C GLU A 298 0.07 17.23 5.01
N GLN A 299 0.18 15.90 4.90
CA GLN A 299 -0.87 14.94 5.26
C GLN A 299 -0.47 13.94 6.35
N LEU A 300 0.72 14.09 6.93
CA LEU A 300 1.22 13.20 7.98
C LEU A 300 0.90 13.71 9.38
N PHE A 301 1.08 12.81 10.36
CA PHE A 301 0.90 13.10 11.78
C PHE A 301 -0.51 13.64 12.10
N PHE A 302 -0.59 14.86 12.63
CA PHE A 302 -1.82 15.50 13.06
C PHE A 302 -2.71 15.98 11.90
N ASN A 303 -2.20 15.93 10.66
CA ASN A 303 -2.96 16.24 9.45
C ASN A 303 -3.59 14.97 8.81
N ARG A 304 -3.40 13.77 9.39
CA ARG A 304 -3.93 12.51 8.85
C ARG A 304 -5.15 12.04 9.65
N PRO A 305 -6.37 11.97 9.09
CA PRO A 305 -6.72 12.10 7.66
C PRO A 305 -6.88 13.57 7.24
N VAL A 306 -7.36 14.43 8.14
CA VAL A 306 -7.44 15.88 8.00
C VAL A 306 -7.13 16.50 9.37
N PRO A 307 -6.69 17.77 9.43
CA PRO A 307 -6.42 18.47 10.68
C PRO A 307 -7.58 18.37 11.69
N GLY A 308 -7.25 18.26 12.97
CA GLY A 308 -8.24 18.12 14.05
C GLY A 308 -8.83 16.72 14.24
N HIS A 309 -8.70 15.82 13.25
CA HIS A 309 -9.27 14.47 13.27
C HIS A 309 -8.24 13.33 13.37
N ALA A 310 -6.97 13.65 13.65
CA ALA A 310 -5.90 12.66 13.72
C ALA A 310 -5.91 11.72 14.94
N ARG A 311 -6.89 11.88 15.85
CA ARG A 311 -7.06 11.00 17.02
C ARG A 311 -8.18 9.98 16.81
N PHE A 312 -8.32 9.45 15.59
CA PHE A 312 -9.26 8.37 15.22
C PHE A 312 -10.75 8.76 15.27
N ARG A 313 -11.11 9.83 16.01
CA ARG A 313 -12.47 10.37 16.12
C ARG A 313 -12.85 11.14 14.86
N THR A 314 -14.07 10.91 14.40
CA THR A 314 -14.67 11.67 13.29
C THR A 314 -15.62 12.75 13.82
N PRO A 315 -16.09 13.69 12.97
CA PRO A 315 -17.16 14.61 13.34
C PRO A 315 -18.47 13.91 13.77
N ILE A 316 -18.68 12.67 13.32
CA ILE A 316 -19.86 11.87 13.65
C ILE A 316 -19.62 11.08 14.94
N ARG A 317 -20.50 11.26 15.93
CA ARG A 317 -20.39 10.56 17.21
C ARG A 317 -20.48 9.05 16.99
N ASP A 318 -19.65 8.30 17.71
CA ASP A 318 -19.57 6.82 17.60
C ASP A 318 -19.12 6.28 16.24
N LEU A 319 -18.69 7.14 15.30
CA LEU A 319 -17.94 6.74 14.11
C LEU A 319 -16.45 7.05 14.29
N TRP A 320 -15.62 6.05 14.03
CA TRP A 320 -14.17 6.09 14.20
C TRP A 320 -13.46 5.57 12.96
N LEU A 321 -12.28 6.07 12.69
CA LEU A 321 -11.37 5.47 11.71
C LEU A 321 -10.40 4.52 12.42
N CYS A 322 -10.08 3.41 11.80
CA CYS A 322 -9.17 2.39 12.34
C CYS A 322 -8.21 1.78 11.30
N GLY A 323 -8.19 2.32 10.07
CA GLY A 323 -7.32 1.89 8.96
C GLY A 323 -6.08 2.76 8.77
N SER A 324 -5.41 2.59 7.62
CA SER A 324 -4.19 3.33 7.25
C SER A 324 -4.41 4.82 6.97
N ALA A 325 -5.67 5.26 6.81
CA ALA A 325 -6.05 6.67 6.65
C ALA A 325 -5.83 7.54 7.90
N VAL A 326 -5.35 6.96 9.01
CA VAL A 326 -4.98 7.70 10.23
C VAL A 326 -3.56 7.35 10.67
N HIS A 327 -2.93 8.24 11.43
CA HIS A 327 -1.60 8.00 11.98
C HIS A 327 -1.58 6.75 12.88
N PRO A 328 -0.54 5.89 12.84
CA PRO A 328 0.78 6.04 12.21
C PRO A 328 0.86 5.98 10.67
N GLY A 329 -0.18 5.52 9.99
CA GLY A 329 -0.20 5.38 8.53
C GLY A 329 -0.26 3.93 8.10
N GLY A 330 0.15 3.66 6.85
CA GLY A 330 0.00 2.36 6.22
C GLY A 330 1.17 1.40 6.42
N GLY A 331 0.99 0.16 5.93
CA GLY A 331 1.87 -0.98 6.18
C GLY A 331 1.20 -2.02 7.10
N ILE A 332 1.78 -3.23 7.18
CA ILE A 332 1.24 -4.34 7.96
C ILE A 332 1.68 -4.21 9.43
N MET A 333 1.27 -3.14 10.11
CA MET A 333 1.66 -2.85 11.50
C MET A 333 0.54 -3.00 12.54
N GLY A 334 -0.73 -2.97 12.11
CA GLY A 334 -1.90 -3.10 12.99
C GLY A 334 -2.12 -1.96 14.01
N ALA A 335 -1.20 -1.00 14.10
CA ALA A 335 -1.24 0.09 15.08
C ALA A 335 -2.47 0.99 14.97
N PRO A 336 -2.93 1.44 13.77
CA PRO A 336 -4.15 2.24 13.68
C PRO A 336 -5.37 1.54 14.29
N GLY A 337 -5.57 0.26 13.96
CA GLY A 337 -6.66 -0.55 14.48
C GLY A 337 -6.61 -0.70 16.00
N ARG A 338 -5.42 -1.03 16.54
CA ARG A 338 -5.22 -1.16 17.98
C ARG A 338 -5.49 0.14 18.72
N ILE A 339 -4.95 1.26 18.25
CA ILE A 339 -5.09 2.56 18.93
C ILE A 339 -6.56 3.02 18.88
N ALA A 340 -7.24 2.88 17.74
CA ALA A 340 -8.66 3.20 17.61
C ALA A 340 -9.51 2.42 18.61
N ALA A 341 -9.31 1.10 18.72
CA ALA A 341 -10.01 0.26 19.68
C ALA A 341 -9.79 0.73 21.13
N LEU A 342 -8.55 1.07 21.51
CA LEU A 342 -8.24 1.60 22.84
C LEU A 342 -8.92 2.95 23.11
N GLN A 343 -9.00 3.84 22.11
CA GLN A 343 -9.71 5.11 22.24
C GLN A 343 -11.22 4.92 22.43
N VAL A 344 -11.83 3.98 21.71
CA VAL A 344 -13.25 3.61 21.87
C VAL A 344 -13.50 3.10 23.29
N LEU A 345 -12.68 2.15 23.77
CA LEU A 345 -12.82 1.58 25.11
C LEU A 345 -12.68 2.65 26.20
N ARG A 346 -11.71 3.56 26.07
CA ARG A 346 -11.54 4.69 26.99
C ARG A 346 -12.77 5.61 26.98
N SER A 347 -13.29 5.94 25.79
CA SER A 347 -14.48 6.80 25.67
C SER A 347 -15.71 6.17 26.31
N ARG A 348 -15.86 4.85 26.23
CA ARG A 348 -16.99 4.11 26.81
C ARG A 348 -16.90 4.01 28.33
N ARG A 349 -15.70 3.83 28.89
CA ARG A 349 -15.48 3.86 30.34
C ARG A 349 -15.80 5.21 30.97
N LEU A 350 -15.50 6.31 30.28
CA LEU A 350 -15.79 7.66 30.78
C LEU A 350 -17.27 8.04 30.71
N ALA A 351 -18.07 7.30 29.94
CA ALA A 351 -19.50 7.56 29.75
C ALA A 351 -20.39 6.66 30.63
N ALA A 352 -19.80 5.68 31.33
CA ALA A 352 -20.48 4.76 32.25
C ALA A 352 -20.30 5.25 33.70
#